data_AF-A0A1W9MFB7-F1
#
_entry.id   AF-A0A1W9MFB7-F1
#
_cell.length_a   1.000
_cell.length_b   1.000
_cell.length_c   1.000
_cell.angle_alpha   90.00
_cell.angle_beta   90.00
_cell.angle_gamma   90.00
#
_symmetry.space_group_name_H-M   'P 1'
#
loop_
_entity.id
_entity.type
_entity.pdbx_description
1 polymer ?
#
loop_
_entity_poly.entity_id
_entity_poly.type
_entity_poly.pdbx_seq_one_letter_code
_entity_poly.pdbx_strand_id
1 'polypeptide(L)' 'MKNSDVFVLSSISEALPTVLIEAMTCGVPVISTRYPSGPDEIITDSVNGILVPIKDEKAMVNAIIG' A
#
# COMPACT_ATOMS: atom_id res chain seq x y z
N MET A 1 -9.98 3.04 -10.36
CA MET A 1 -10.27 2.32 -9.11
C MET A 1 -11.58 1.54 -9.11
N LYS A 2 -12.68 2.01 -9.74
CA LYS A 2 -14.01 1.34 -9.66
C LYS A 2 -14.08 -0.17 -9.96
N ASN A 3 -13.13 -0.74 -10.70
CA ASN A 3 -13.07 -2.17 -11.02
C ASN A 3 -11.70 -2.79 -10.63
N SER A 4 -11.03 -2.26 -9.62
CA SER A 4 -9.74 -2.77 -9.14
C SER A 4 -9.96 -3.55 -7.85
N ASP A 5 -9.42 -4.77 -7.78
CA ASP A 5 -9.47 -5.59 -6.55
C ASP A 5 -8.47 -5.10 -5.50
N VAL A 6 -7.36 -4.51 -5.92
CA VAL A 6 -6.30 -3.97 -5.06
C VAL A 6 -5.53 -2.85 -5.76
N PHE A 7 -5.01 -1.91 -4.98
CA PHE A 7 -4.04 -0.91 -5.41
C PHE A 7 -2.68 -1.18 -4.78
N VAL A 8 -1.61 -1.16 -5.58
CA VAL A 8 -0.26 -1.50 -5.14
C VAL A 8 0.68 -0.32 -5.39
N LEU A 9 1.41 0.12 -4.36
CA LEU A 9 2.42 1.16 -4.42
C LEU A 9 3.80 0.61 -4.01
N SER A 10 4.68 0.40 -4.99
CA SER A 10 6.01 -0.16 -4.78
C SER A 10 7.13 0.90 -4.71
N SER A 11 6.81 2.10 -4.24
CA SER A 11 7.78 3.21 -4.16
C SER A 11 8.88 2.91 -3.13
N ILE A 12 10.04 3.55 -3.23
CA ILE A 12 11.13 3.35 -2.24
C ILE A 12 11.24 4.51 -1.23
N SER A 13 10.51 5.60 -1.47
CA SER A 13 10.47 6.79 -0.62
C SER A 13 9.23 7.59 -0.99
N GLU A 14 8.40 7.91 -0.01
CA GLU A 14 7.21 8.74 -0.18
C GLU A 14 7.09 9.70 0.99
N ALA A 15 6.92 10.99 0.70
CA ALA A 15 6.66 11.99 1.74
C ALA A 15 5.16 12.06 2.06
N LEU A 16 4.32 12.00 1.03
CA LEU A 16 2.86 11.97 1.15
C LEU A 16 2.27 11.25 -0.06
N PRO A 17 1.93 9.95 0.06
CA PRO A 17 1.42 9.16 -1.05
C PRO A 17 -0.06 9.48 -1.31
N THR A 18 -0.36 10.61 -1.96
CA THR A 18 -1.75 11.04 -2.23
C THR A 18 -2.55 10.00 -3.01
N VAL A 19 -1.89 9.29 -3.94
CA VAL A 19 -2.50 8.21 -4.73
C VAL A 19 -2.96 7.03 -3.85
N LEU A 20 -2.30 6.81 -2.71
CA LEU A 20 -2.71 5.80 -1.73
C LEU A 20 -3.98 6.24 -1.01
N ILE A 21 -4.06 7.52 -0.63
CA ILE A 21 -5.25 8.11 0.01
C ILE A 21 -6.45 8.09 -0.96
N GLU A 22 -6.24 8.41 -2.23
CA GLU A 22 -7.26 8.32 -3.28
C GLU A 22 -7.78 6.88 -3.45
N ALA A 23 -6.89 5.88 -3.40
CA ALA A 23 -7.24 4.46 -3.44
C ALA A 23 -8.14 4.06 -2.27
N MET A 24 -7.73 4.42 -1.06
CA MET A 24 -8.50 4.16 0.16
C MET A 24 -9.87 4.86 0.12
N THR A 25 -9.92 6.10 -0.39
CA THR A 25 -11.19 6.86 -0.53
C THR A 25 -12.15 6.21 -1.54
N CYS A 26 -11.62 5.50 -2.53
CA CYS A 26 -12.41 4.69 -3.46
C CYS A 26 -12.83 3.33 -2.88
N GLY A 27 -12.48 3.01 -1.63
CA GLY A 27 -12.78 1.72 -1.00
C GLY A 27 -11.95 0.56 -1.57
N VAL A 28 -10.83 0.86 -2.24
CA VAL A 28 -9.94 -0.18 -2.79
C VAL A 28 -8.91 -0.57 -1.74
N PRO A 29 -8.73 -1.87 -1.45
CA PRO A 29 -7.64 -2.35 -0.61
C PRO A 29 -6.27 -1.86 -1.10
N VAL A 30 -5.38 -1.49 -0.18
CA VAL A 30 -4.05 -0.95 -0.54
C VAL A 30 -2.92 -1.82 0.00
N ILE A 31 -1.90 -2.01 -0.83
CA ILE A 31 -0.62 -2.61 -0.46
C ILE A 31 0.47 -1.60 -0.80
N SER A 32 1.34 -1.27 0.16
CA SER A 32 2.45 -0.35 -0.06
C SER A 32 3.75 -0.91 0.50
N THR A 33 4.86 -0.48 -0.06
CA THR A 33 6.14 -0.57 0.65
C THR A 33 6.11 0.27 1.92
N ARG A 34 6.79 -0.23 2.95
CA ARG A 34 6.98 0.40 4.25
C ARG A 34 8.04 1.48 4.15
N TYR A 35 7.66 2.72 4.44
CA TYR A 35 8.58 3.85 4.50
C TYR A 35 8.20 4.72 5.70
N PRO A 36 9.17 5.18 6.53
CA PRO A 36 8.87 5.80 7.82
C PRO A 36 7.98 7.05 7.80
N SER A 37 7.90 7.75 6.66
CA SER A 37 6.97 8.86 6.44
C SER A 37 5.95 8.47 5.38
N GLY A 38 4.73 8.99 5.41
CA GLY A 38 3.73 8.68 4.38
C GLY A 38 3.04 7.33 4.65
N PRO A 39 3.44 6.19 4.03
CA PRO A 39 2.75 4.91 4.21
C PRO A 39 2.59 4.46 5.66
N ASP A 40 3.63 4.57 6.50
CA ASP A 40 3.57 4.16 7.92
C ASP A 40 2.62 5.02 8.77
N GLU A 41 2.32 6.24 8.32
CA GLU A 41 1.41 7.18 9.00
C GLU A 41 -0.06 6.97 8.59
N ILE A 42 -0.28 6.37 7.41
CA ILE A 42 -1.61 6.22 6.78
C ILE A 42 -2.13 4.79 6.92
N ILE A 43 -1.23 3.79 6.84
CA ILE A 43 -1.58 2.37 6.85
C ILE A 43 -1.31 1.76 8.22
N THR A 44 -2.35 1.14 8.77
CA THR A 44 -2.24 0.19 9.88
C THR A 44 -2.43 -1.21 9.30
N ASP A 45 -1.39 -2.04 9.41
CA ASP A 45 -1.37 -3.41 8.87
C ASP A 45 -2.62 -4.20 9.26
N SER A 46 -3.22 -4.86 8.26
CA SER A 46 -4.43 -5.69 8.39
C SER A 46 -5.69 -4.96 8.85
N VAL A 47 -5.66 -3.63 9.00
CA VAL A 47 -6.83 -2.81 9.34
C VAL A 47 -7.34 -2.07 8.12
N ASN A 48 -6.46 -1.34 7.43
CA ASN A 48 -6.82 -0.54 6.27
C ASN A 48 -5.86 -0.70 5.07
N GLY A 49 -4.89 -1.62 5.18
CA GLY A 49 -3.93 -1.94 4.13
C GLY A 49 -2.84 -2.91 4.61
N ILE A 50 -1.85 -3.14 3.77
CA ILE A 50 -0.67 -3.98 4.05
C ILE A 50 0.62 -3.21 3.75
N LEU A 51 1.59 -3.27 4.66
CA LEU A 51 2.93 -2.71 4.47
C LEU A 51 3.97 -3.81 4.31
N VAL A 52 4.66 -3.83 3.16
CA VAL A 52 5.74 -4.78 2.85
C VAL A 52 7.12 -4.10 2.88
N PRO A 53 8.23 -4.82 3.15
CA PRO A 53 9.55 -4.22 3.10
C PRO A 53 9.91 -3.67 1.71
N ILE A 54 10.67 -2.58 1.67
CA ILE A 54 11.22 -2.03 0.42
C ILE A 54 12.15 -3.07 -0.23
N LYS A 55 12.02 -3.23 -1.56
CA LYS A 55 12.79 -4.18 -2.38
C LYS A 55 12.60 -5.66 -2.01
N ASP A 56 11.52 -6.00 -1.31
CA ASP A 56 11.11 -7.39 -1.07
C ASP A 56 9.98 -7.80 -2.01
N GLU A 57 10.36 -8.29 -3.19
CA GLU A 57 9.43 -8.78 -4.21
C GLU A 57 8.56 -9.92 -3.68
N LYS A 58 9.12 -10.82 -2.86
CA LYS A 58 8.38 -11.97 -2.33
C LYS A 58 7.30 -11.53 -1.36
N ALA A 59 7.63 -10.59 -0.46
CA ALA A 59 6.64 -10.01 0.44
C ALA A 59 5.52 -9.31 -0.33
N MET A 60 5.87 -8.55 -1.39
CA MET A 60 4.88 -7.89 -2.24
C MET A 60 3.96 -8.89 -2.93
N VAL A 61 4.51 -9.94 -3.55
CA VAL A 61 3.74 -11.00 -4.21
C VAL A 61 2.82 -11.69 -3.22
N ASN A 62 3.33 -12.08 -2.06
CA ASN A 62 2.53 -12.74 -1.02
C ASN A 62 1.38 -11.85 -0.52
N ALA A 63 1.60 -10.54 -0.42
CA ALA A 63 0.54 -9.60 -0.05
C ALA A 63 -0.53 -9.46 -1.14
N ILE A 64 -0.18 -9.59 -2.42
CA ILE A 64 -1.12 -9.47 -3.54
C ILE A 64 -2.00 -10.72 -3.69
N ILE A 65 -1.46 -11.90 -3.44
CA ILE A 65 -2.16 -13.18 -3.67
C ILE A 65 -2.85 -13.76 -2.42
N GLY A 66 -2.58 -13.20 -1.24
CA GLY A 66 -3.15 -13.63 0.04
C GLY A 66 -4.54 -13.07 0.27
#